data_AF-A0A7U1Q8L9-F1
#
_entry.id   AF-A0A7U1Q8L9-F1
#
_cell.length_a   1.000
_cell.length_b   1.000
_cell.length_c   1.000
_cell.angle_alpha   90.00
_cell.angle_beta   90.00
_cell.angle_gamma   90.00
#
_symmetry.space_group_name_H-M   'P 1'
#
loop_
_entity.id
_entity.type
_entity.pdbx_description
1 polymer ?
#
loop_
_entity_poly.entity_id
_entity_poly.type
_entity_poly.pdbx_seq_one_letter_code
_entity_poly.pdbx_strand_id
1 'polypeptide(L)'
;MENIQKLIARYPLVEDLVALKETTWFNPGATSLAQGLPYVGLTEQDVNAAHDRLARFAPYLAKAFPQTAAAGGMIESDVVAIPAMQKRLEKEYGQTIDGEMLLKKDSHLAISGSIKARGGIYEVLTHAEKLALEAGLLTTDDDYSVLLSPEFKQFFSQYSIAVGSTGNLGLSIGIMSACIGFKVTVHMSADARAWKKAKLRSHGVTVVEYEDDYGVAVEQGRKAAQSDPNCFFIDDENSRTLFLGYAVAGQRLKAQFAQQGRVVDASHPLFVYLPCGVGGGPGGVAFGLKLAFGDNVHCFFAEPTHSPCMLLGVYTGLHDAISVQDIGIDNLTAADGLAVGRASGFVGRAMERLLDGLYTLDDQTMYDMLGWLAQEEGIRLEPSALAGMAGPQRICASVAYQQRHGFSQTQLGNATHLVWATGGGMVPEDEMEQYLAKGR
;
A
#
# COMPACT_ATOMS: atom_id res chain seq x y z
N MET A 1 24.29 -20.70 -5.11
CA MET A 1 24.84 -21.17 -3.81
C MET A 1 26.08 -20.40 -3.35
N GLU A 2 27.18 -20.33 -4.12
CA GLU A 2 28.40 -19.59 -3.67
C GLU A 2 28.16 -18.08 -3.45
N ASN A 3 27.28 -17.47 -4.23
CA ASN A 3 26.91 -16.06 -4.08
C ASN A 3 26.04 -15.79 -2.83
N ILE A 4 25.15 -16.73 -2.47
CA ILE A 4 24.26 -16.62 -1.30
C ILE A 4 25.07 -16.73 -0.01
N GLN A 5 26.02 -17.67 0.07
CA GLN A 5 26.88 -17.83 1.25
C GLN A 5 27.74 -16.57 1.51
N LYS A 6 28.24 -15.91 0.46
CA LYS A 6 28.93 -14.62 0.57
C LYS A 6 28.00 -13.50 1.08
N LEU A 7 26.75 -13.49 0.62
CA LEU A 7 25.75 -12.52 1.07
C LEU A 7 25.42 -12.74 2.55
N ILE A 8 25.14 -13.97 2.98
CA ILE A 8 24.88 -14.33 4.39
C ILE A 8 26.06 -13.96 5.29
N ALA A 9 27.29 -14.28 4.88
CA ALA A 9 28.48 -13.95 5.66
C ALA A 9 28.63 -12.43 5.91
N ARG A 10 28.19 -11.60 4.96
CA ARG A 10 28.21 -10.13 5.09
C ARG A 10 26.98 -9.57 5.80
N TYR A 11 25.84 -10.22 5.64
CA TYR A 11 24.52 -9.78 6.09
C TYR A 11 23.82 -10.94 6.82
N PRO A 12 24.19 -11.24 8.09
CA PRO A 12 23.76 -12.46 8.77
C PRO A 12 22.25 -12.66 8.87
N LEU A 13 21.46 -11.58 8.92
CA LEU A 13 20.00 -11.67 8.96
C LEU A 13 19.41 -12.33 7.70
N VAL A 14 20.15 -12.39 6.57
CA VAL A 14 19.73 -13.13 5.38
C VAL A 14 19.55 -14.62 5.68
N GLU A 15 20.30 -15.20 6.63
CA GLU A 15 20.11 -16.59 7.06
C GLU A 15 18.71 -16.82 7.65
N ASP A 16 18.24 -15.91 8.51
CA ASP A 16 16.89 -15.96 9.08
C ASP A 16 15.81 -15.83 7.98
N LEU A 17 16.04 -14.98 6.97
CA LEU A 17 15.11 -14.83 5.83
C LEU A 17 15.03 -16.11 5.00
N VAL A 18 16.18 -16.72 4.67
CA VAL A 18 16.22 -18.00 3.92
C VAL A 18 15.53 -19.12 4.70
N ALA A 19 15.63 -19.10 6.02
CA ALA A 19 14.94 -20.04 6.91
C ALA A 19 13.43 -19.75 7.07
N LEU A 20 12.89 -18.73 6.39
CA LEU A 20 11.50 -18.28 6.48
C LEU A 20 11.08 -17.94 7.92
N LYS A 21 12.04 -17.53 8.75
CA LYS A 21 11.80 -17.15 10.13
C LYS A 21 11.19 -15.76 10.17
N GLU A 22 10.13 -15.59 10.96
CA GLU A 22 9.61 -14.26 11.27
C GLU A 22 10.72 -13.40 11.89
N THR A 23 11.03 -12.30 11.23
CA THR A 23 12.25 -11.52 11.48
C THR A 23 11.88 -10.06 11.67
N THR A 24 12.61 -9.34 12.52
CA THR A 24 12.42 -7.90 12.71
C THR A 24 13.77 -7.20 12.66
N TRP A 25 13.89 -6.22 11.76
CA TRP A 25 15.07 -5.40 11.61
C TRP A 25 14.73 -3.94 11.88
N PHE A 26 15.36 -3.37 12.91
CA PHE A 26 15.27 -1.94 13.22
C PHE A 26 16.37 -1.18 12.50
N ASN A 27 15.97 -0.28 11.62
CA ASN A 27 16.87 0.43 10.73
C ASN A 27 17.83 1.34 11.53
N PRO A 28 19.15 1.05 11.56
CA PRO A 28 20.11 1.92 12.25
C PRO A 28 20.41 3.21 11.47
N GLY A 29 20.00 3.29 10.20
CA GLY A 29 20.18 4.44 9.31
C GLY A 29 18.98 5.37 9.20
N ALA A 30 17.95 5.20 10.04
CA ALA A 30 16.85 6.15 10.13
C ALA A 30 17.35 7.53 10.60
N THR A 31 16.83 8.60 10.02
CA THR A 31 17.27 9.99 10.25
C THR A 31 16.08 10.88 10.57
N SER A 32 16.34 12.13 10.95
CA SER A 32 15.28 13.15 11.02
C SER A 32 14.73 13.46 9.62
N LEU A 33 13.51 14.00 9.56
CA LEU A 33 12.88 14.43 8.32
C LEU A 33 13.79 15.37 7.53
N ALA A 34 14.41 16.35 8.19
CA ALA A 34 15.28 17.32 7.53
C ALA A 34 16.48 16.67 6.82
N GLN A 35 17.00 15.57 7.37
CA GLN A 35 18.13 14.84 6.79
C GLN A 35 17.69 13.84 5.70
N GLY A 36 16.54 13.19 5.88
CA GLY A 36 16.02 12.19 4.94
C GLY A 36 15.31 12.79 3.72
N LEU A 37 14.60 13.92 3.88
CA LEU A 37 13.76 14.53 2.85
C LEU A 37 14.48 14.79 1.51
N PRO A 38 15.74 15.28 1.47
CA PRO A 38 16.46 15.49 0.21
C PRO A 38 16.63 14.23 -0.65
N TYR A 39 16.57 13.03 -0.05
CA TYR A 39 16.76 11.76 -0.75
C TYR A 39 15.48 11.21 -1.36
N VAL A 40 14.30 11.71 -0.97
CA VAL A 40 13.01 11.24 -1.49
C VAL A 40 12.85 11.61 -2.97
N GLY A 41 13.39 12.78 -3.38
CA GLY A 41 13.24 13.30 -4.74
C GLY A 41 11.82 13.77 -5.08
N LEU A 42 10.98 13.97 -4.05
CA LEU A 42 9.63 14.54 -4.08
C LEU A 42 9.46 15.46 -2.86
N THR A 43 8.55 16.41 -2.95
CA THR A 43 8.38 17.49 -1.98
C THR A 43 6.95 17.59 -1.46
N GLU A 44 6.76 18.41 -0.42
CA GLU A 44 5.42 18.76 0.06
C GLU A 44 4.57 19.44 -1.03
N GLN A 45 5.19 20.21 -1.94
CA GLN A 45 4.49 20.84 -3.06
C GLN A 45 3.91 19.81 -4.03
N ASP A 46 4.63 18.72 -4.29
CA ASP A 46 4.15 17.63 -5.14
C ASP A 46 2.93 16.93 -4.51
N VAL A 47 2.95 16.75 -3.18
CA VAL A 47 1.82 16.18 -2.43
C VAL A 47 0.63 17.14 -2.42
N ASN A 48 0.86 18.43 -2.24
CA ASN A 48 -0.20 19.45 -2.31
C ASN A 48 -0.81 19.51 -3.72
N ALA A 49 0.00 19.42 -4.78
CA ALA A 49 -0.52 19.32 -6.14
C ALA A 49 -1.38 18.07 -6.36
N ALA A 50 -1.05 16.95 -5.71
CA ALA A 50 -1.88 15.75 -5.71
C ALA A 50 -3.22 15.95 -4.98
N HIS A 51 -3.21 16.66 -3.84
CA HIS A 51 -4.43 17.07 -3.15
C HIS A 51 -5.32 17.95 -4.02
N ASP A 52 -4.75 18.97 -4.66
CA ASP A 52 -5.50 19.91 -5.50
C ASP A 52 -6.11 19.21 -6.71
N ARG A 53 -5.38 18.28 -7.33
CA ARG A 53 -5.92 17.44 -8.42
C ARG A 53 -7.11 16.62 -7.96
N LEU A 54 -7.00 15.92 -6.84
CA LEU A 54 -8.12 15.15 -6.30
C LEU A 54 -9.31 16.05 -5.95
N ALA A 55 -9.08 17.28 -5.51
CA ALA A 55 -10.14 18.26 -5.27
C ALA A 55 -10.85 18.67 -6.58
N ARG A 56 -10.12 18.91 -7.67
CA ARG A 56 -10.72 19.18 -8.99
C ARG A 56 -11.56 18.01 -9.49
N PHE A 57 -11.11 16.77 -9.27
CA PHE A 57 -11.87 15.57 -9.65
C PHE A 57 -13.03 15.22 -8.72
N ALA A 58 -13.15 15.83 -7.54
CA ALA A 58 -14.22 15.54 -6.59
C ALA A 58 -15.64 15.61 -7.21
N PRO A 59 -16.05 16.67 -7.93
CA PRO A 59 -17.37 16.70 -8.58
C PRO A 59 -17.57 15.62 -9.65
N TYR A 60 -16.52 15.26 -10.41
CA TYR A 60 -16.56 14.12 -11.31
C TYR A 60 -16.82 12.81 -10.55
N LEU A 61 -16.03 12.54 -9.51
CA LEU A 61 -16.10 11.30 -8.73
C LEU A 61 -17.47 11.14 -8.05
N ALA A 62 -18.01 12.22 -7.50
CA ALA A 62 -19.34 12.24 -6.87
C ALA A 62 -20.45 11.77 -7.82
N LYS A 63 -20.34 12.11 -9.12
CA LYS A 63 -21.32 11.71 -10.15
C LYS A 63 -20.99 10.37 -10.79
N ALA A 64 -19.72 10.10 -11.06
CA ALA A 64 -19.23 8.88 -11.70
C ALA A 64 -19.39 7.64 -10.81
N PHE A 65 -19.21 7.83 -9.50
CA PHE A 65 -19.31 6.79 -8.49
C PHE A 65 -20.26 7.25 -7.38
N PRO A 66 -21.57 6.94 -7.48
CA PRO A 66 -22.59 7.42 -6.55
C PRO A 66 -22.30 7.16 -5.06
N GLN A 67 -21.57 6.08 -4.75
CA GLN A 67 -21.13 5.77 -3.38
C GLN A 67 -20.19 6.83 -2.76
N THR A 68 -19.60 7.72 -3.57
CA THR A 68 -18.75 8.82 -3.09
C THR A 68 -19.52 10.15 -2.94
N ALA A 69 -20.77 10.21 -3.39
CA ALA A 69 -21.55 11.46 -3.43
C ALA A 69 -21.76 12.08 -2.04
N ALA A 70 -22.01 11.26 -1.01
CA ALA A 70 -22.18 11.74 0.36
C ALA A 70 -20.91 12.40 0.94
N ALA A 71 -19.74 12.00 0.43
CA ALA A 71 -18.45 12.59 0.77
C ALA A 71 -18.02 13.68 -0.23
N GLY A 72 -18.93 14.17 -1.07
CA GLY A 72 -18.64 15.17 -2.11
C GLY A 72 -17.63 14.69 -3.15
N GLY A 73 -17.54 13.38 -3.39
CA GLY A 73 -16.56 12.78 -4.31
C GLY A 73 -15.19 12.51 -3.68
N MET A 74 -15.02 12.77 -2.39
CA MET A 74 -13.78 12.42 -1.68
C MET A 74 -13.67 10.91 -1.52
N ILE A 75 -12.53 10.36 -1.94
CA ILE A 75 -12.13 8.98 -1.64
C ILE A 75 -11.27 9.03 -0.38
N GLU A 76 -11.84 8.60 0.75
CA GLU A 76 -11.18 8.52 2.05
C GLU A 76 -11.79 7.39 2.90
N SER A 77 -11.03 6.90 3.89
CA SER A 77 -11.42 5.79 4.76
C SER A 77 -11.42 6.19 6.23
N ASP A 78 -12.15 5.44 7.05
CA ASP A 78 -12.22 5.68 8.49
C ASP A 78 -10.91 5.32 9.22
N VAL A 79 -10.74 5.93 10.40
CA VAL A 79 -9.79 5.50 11.43
C VAL A 79 -10.58 5.19 12.69
N VAL A 80 -10.46 3.96 13.16
CA VAL A 80 -11.24 3.45 14.30
C VAL A 80 -10.31 2.90 15.38
N ALA A 81 -10.71 2.98 16.64
CA ALA A 81 -10.02 2.28 17.72
C ALA A 81 -10.36 0.78 17.67
N ILE A 82 -9.39 -0.07 18.01
CA ILE A 82 -9.55 -1.53 18.05
C ILE A 82 -9.05 -2.12 19.39
N PRO A 83 -9.61 -1.67 20.54
CA PRO A 83 -9.12 -2.05 21.85
C PRO A 83 -9.40 -3.52 22.22
N ALA A 84 -10.42 -4.16 21.62
CA ALA A 84 -10.67 -5.57 21.86
C ALA A 84 -9.63 -6.43 21.13
N MET A 85 -9.28 -6.04 19.90
CA MET A 85 -8.16 -6.65 19.17
C MET A 85 -6.83 -6.46 19.91
N GLN A 86 -6.56 -5.27 20.46
CA GLN A 86 -5.36 -5.02 21.28
C GLN A 86 -5.24 -6.03 22.43
N LYS A 87 -6.29 -6.16 23.25
CA LYS A 87 -6.32 -7.12 24.36
C LYS A 87 -6.18 -8.58 23.89
N ARG A 88 -6.77 -8.91 22.74
CA ARG A 88 -6.65 -10.25 22.16
C ARG A 88 -5.22 -10.54 21.78
N LEU A 89 -4.55 -9.63 21.07
CA LEU A 89 -3.14 -9.74 20.71
C LEU A 89 -2.26 -9.88 21.96
N GLU A 90 -2.45 -9.04 22.97
CA GLU A 90 -1.69 -9.12 24.24
C GLU A 90 -1.82 -10.47 24.91
N LYS A 91 -3.03 -11.05 24.90
CA LYS A 91 -3.31 -12.37 25.45
C LYS A 91 -2.61 -13.48 24.66
N GLU A 92 -2.76 -13.50 23.34
CA GLU A 92 -2.27 -14.61 22.50
C GLU A 92 -0.75 -14.64 22.42
N TYR A 93 -0.08 -13.49 22.47
CA TYR A 93 1.38 -13.41 22.37
C TYR A 93 2.10 -13.11 23.70
N GLY A 94 1.36 -12.87 24.79
CA GLY A 94 1.95 -12.58 26.10
C GLY A 94 2.78 -11.29 26.16
N GLN A 95 2.53 -10.36 25.24
CA GLN A 95 3.27 -9.09 25.11
C GLN A 95 2.29 -7.91 25.21
N THR A 96 2.46 -7.09 26.25
CA THR A 96 1.71 -5.84 26.42
C THR A 96 2.00 -4.88 25.27
N ILE A 97 0.95 -4.19 24.81
CA ILE A 97 1.02 -3.13 23.80
C ILE A 97 0.70 -1.82 24.53
N ASP A 98 1.72 -1.03 24.81
CA ASP A 98 1.56 0.27 25.48
C ASP A 98 0.72 1.24 24.61
N GLY A 99 -0.02 2.14 25.25
CA GLY A 99 -0.83 3.13 24.54
C GLY A 99 -2.09 2.56 23.88
N GLU A 100 -2.52 3.15 22.77
CA GLU A 100 -3.78 2.82 22.09
C GLU A 100 -3.55 2.24 20.70
N MET A 101 -4.28 1.18 20.35
CA MET A 101 -4.33 0.65 18.99
C MET A 101 -5.50 1.19 18.16
N LEU A 102 -5.16 1.66 16.96
CA LEU A 102 -6.08 2.13 15.94
C LEU A 102 -5.92 1.34 14.64
N LEU A 103 -6.96 1.34 13.82
CA LEU A 103 -6.98 0.77 12.48
C LEU A 103 -7.36 1.82 11.45
N LYS A 104 -6.48 2.07 10.47
CA LYS A 104 -6.80 2.83 9.25
C LYS A 104 -7.43 1.89 8.22
N LYS A 105 -8.71 2.11 7.88
CA LYS A 105 -9.51 1.17 7.08
C LYS A 105 -9.42 1.40 5.58
N ASP A 106 -8.21 1.46 5.02
CA ASP A 106 -8.04 1.56 3.56
C ASP A 106 -8.63 0.36 2.80
N SER A 107 -8.80 -0.76 3.49
CA SER A 107 -9.60 -1.91 3.09
C SER A 107 -11.05 -1.60 2.74
N HIS A 108 -11.58 -0.45 3.16
CA HIS A 108 -12.96 -0.04 2.94
C HIS A 108 -13.06 1.22 2.06
N LEU A 109 -11.96 1.66 1.42
CA LEU A 109 -12.02 2.78 0.50
C LEU A 109 -13.06 2.53 -0.60
N ALA A 110 -13.81 3.58 -0.93
CA ALA A 110 -14.75 3.53 -2.04
C ALA A 110 -14.07 3.12 -3.35
N ILE A 111 -14.88 2.67 -4.31
CA ILE A 111 -14.54 2.28 -5.69
C ILE A 111 -13.86 0.92 -5.77
N SER A 112 -12.82 0.68 -4.98
CA SER A 112 -12.01 -0.54 -5.12
C SER A 112 -11.54 -1.19 -3.81
N GLY A 113 -12.10 -0.80 -2.66
CA GLY A 113 -11.99 -1.56 -1.39
C GLY A 113 -10.58 -1.90 -0.94
N SER A 114 -9.61 -1.02 -1.24
CA SER A 114 -8.20 -1.23 -0.91
C SER A 114 -7.42 0.07 -0.98
N ILE A 115 -6.20 0.07 -0.42
CA ILE A 115 -5.24 1.17 -0.50
C ILE A 115 -5.00 1.63 -1.94
N LYS A 116 -5.16 0.74 -2.93
CA LYS A 116 -4.97 1.02 -4.36
C LYS A 116 -6.00 2.02 -4.91
N ALA A 117 -7.12 2.23 -4.20
CA ALA A 117 -8.06 3.33 -4.45
C ALA A 117 -7.45 4.73 -4.21
N ARG A 118 -6.28 4.82 -3.60
CA ARG A 118 -5.47 6.04 -3.54
C ARG A 118 -4.62 6.15 -4.81
N GLY A 119 -3.41 5.58 -4.80
CA GLY A 119 -2.43 5.71 -5.88
C GLY A 119 -2.95 5.30 -7.25
N GLY A 120 -3.57 4.11 -7.36
CA GLY A 120 -4.04 3.58 -8.65
C GLY A 120 -5.11 4.46 -9.31
N ILE A 121 -6.07 4.95 -8.53
CA ILE A 121 -7.07 5.90 -9.03
C ILE A 121 -6.39 7.23 -9.39
N TYR A 122 -5.52 7.74 -8.52
CA TYR A 122 -4.83 9.01 -8.74
C TYR A 122 -3.97 9.01 -10.02
N GLU A 123 -3.30 7.90 -10.35
CA GLU A 123 -2.54 7.73 -11.60
C GLU A 123 -3.46 7.88 -12.83
N VAL A 124 -4.58 7.18 -12.84
CA VAL A 124 -5.56 7.24 -13.94
C VAL A 124 -6.12 8.65 -14.10
N LEU A 125 -6.49 9.31 -12.99
CA LEU A 125 -7.00 10.68 -13.00
C LEU A 125 -5.94 11.68 -13.47
N THR A 126 -4.68 11.51 -13.07
CA THR A 126 -3.56 12.34 -13.52
C THR A 126 -3.36 12.21 -15.02
N HIS A 127 -3.42 10.99 -15.55
CA HIS A 127 -3.30 10.75 -16.98
C HIS A 127 -4.49 11.36 -17.75
N ALA A 128 -5.72 11.18 -17.27
CA ALA A 128 -6.92 11.76 -17.88
C ALA A 128 -6.88 13.29 -17.92
N GLU A 129 -6.51 13.95 -16.82
CA GLU A 129 -6.36 15.40 -16.76
C GLU A 129 -5.32 15.88 -17.75
N LYS A 130 -4.14 15.24 -17.77
CA LYS A 130 -3.05 15.60 -18.68
C LYS A 130 -3.51 15.58 -20.14
N LEU A 131 -4.11 14.48 -20.58
CA LEU A 131 -4.57 14.33 -21.98
C LEU A 131 -5.62 15.39 -22.34
N ALA A 132 -6.58 15.64 -21.45
CA ALA A 132 -7.65 16.60 -21.70
C ALA A 132 -7.14 18.06 -21.75
N LEU A 133 -6.20 18.42 -20.87
CA LEU A 133 -5.53 19.72 -20.87
C LEU A 133 -4.67 19.90 -22.13
N GLU A 134 -3.87 18.90 -22.51
CA GLU A 134 -3.00 18.95 -23.69
C GLU A 134 -3.81 19.04 -25.00
N ALA A 135 -5.01 18.45 -25.03
CA ALA A 135 -5.94 18.57 -26.15
C ALA A 135 -6.71 19.91 -26.18
N GLY A 136 -6.56 20.76 -25.17
CA GLY A 136 -7.31 22.01 -25.03
C GLY A 136 -8.81 21.82 -24.80
N LEU A 137 -9.22 20.63 -24.34
CA LEU A 137 -10.63 20.29 -24.07
C LEU A 137 -11.03 20.62 -22.63
N LEU A 138 -10.06 20.77 -21.74
CA LEU A 138 -10.23 21.05 -20.32
C LEU A 138 -9.27 22.15 -19.87
N THR A 139 -9.64 22.88 -18.83
CA THR A 139 -8.79 23.80 -18.06
C THR A 139 -8.84 23.44 -16.58
N THR A 140 -7.92 23.96 -15.76
CA THR A 140 -7.91 23.69 -14.31
C THR A 140 -9.04 24.38 -13.55
N ASP A 141 -9.74 25.32 -14.18
CA ASP A 141 -10.83 26.09 -13.56
C ASP A 141 -12.23 25.52 -13.89
N ASP A 142 -12.30 24.51 -14.76
CA ASP A 142 -13.56 23.87 -15.14
C ASP A 142 -14.16 23.00 -14.03
N ASP A 143 -15.48 22.78 -14.06
CA ASP A 143 -16.13 21.70 -13.31
C ASP A 143 -15.88 20.37 -14.01
N TYR A 144 -15.05 19.52 -13.40
CA TYR A 144 -14.63 18.24 -14.00
C TYR A 144 -15.78 17.24 -14.15
N SER A 145 -16.99 17.55 -13.64
CA SER A 145 -18.22 16.86 -14.04
C SER A 145 -18.40 16.76 -15.56
N VAL A 146 -17.84 17.70 -16.34
CA VAL A 146 -17.89 17.69 -17.80
C VAL A 146 -17.26 16.42 -18.41
N LEU A 147 -16.29 15.80 -17.71
CA LEU A 147 -15.61 14.58 -18.16
C LEU A 147 -16.53 13.36 -18.27
N LEU A 148 -17.76 13.44 -17.76
CA LEU A 148 -18.79 12.40 -17.94
C LEU A 148 -19.54 12.50 -19.27
N SER A 149 -19.34 13.57 -20.04
CA SER A 149 -20.08 13.79 -21.28
C SER A 149 -19.74 12.72 -22.34
N PRO A 150 -20.66 12.42 -23.28
CA PRO A 150 -20.38 11.51 -24.38
C PRO A 150 -19.14 11.89 -25.19
N GLU A 151 -18.89 13.19 -25.37
CA GLU A 151 -17.74 13.73 -26.10
C GLU A 151 -16.42 13.41 -25.39
N PHE A 152 -16.36 13.57 -24.06
CA PHE A 152 -15.18 13.18 -23.27
C PHE A 152 -14.96 11.66 -23.25
N LYS A 153 -16.04 10.86 -23.14
CA LYS A 153 -15.93 9.41 -23.25
C LYS A 153 -15.38 8.99 -24.62
N GLN A 154 -15.85 9.62 -25.69
CA GLN A 154 -15.33 9.39 -27.04
C GLN A 154 -13.86 9.79 -27.15
N PHE A 155 -13.46 10.93 -26.57
CA PHE A 155 -12.07 11.37 -26.51
C PHE A 155 -11.19 10.33 -25.79
N PHE A 156 -11.53 9.94 -24.56
CA PHE A 156 -10.73 8.98 -23.79
C PHE A 156 -10.68 7.58 -24.43
N SER A 157 -11.70 7.19 -25.19
CA SER A 157 -11.70 5.90 -25.92
C SER A 157 -10.63 5.78 -27.02
N GLN A 158 -10.00 6.90 -27.39
CA GLN A 158 -8.88 6.93 -28.34
C GLN A 158 -7.56 6.49 -27.69
N TYR A 159 -7.50 6.48 -26.36
CA TYR A 159 -6.33 6.09 -25.58
C TYR A 159 -6.57 4.77 -24.84
N SER A 160 -5.48 4.11 -24.46
CA SER A 160 -5.53 2.88 -23.70
C SER A 160 -4.62 2.90 -22.48
N ILE A 161 -5.02 2.15 -21.45
CA ILE A 161 -4.22 1.92 -20.25
C ILE A 161 -3.99 0.41 -20.11
N ALA A 162 -2.73 0.04 -19.87
CA ALA A 162 -2.33 -1.32 -19.57
C ALA A 162 -1.69 -1.42 -18.18
N VAL A 163 -1.94 -2.51 -17.46
CA VAL A 163 -1.30 -2.76 -16.16
C VAL A 163 -1.06 -4.26 -15.95
N GLY A 164 0.12 -4.62 -15.45
CA GLY A 164 0.41 -5.96 -14.94
C GLY A 164 0.10 -6.03 -13.44
N SER A 165 -0.92 -6.78 -13.04
CA SER A 165 -1.30 -6.94 -11.62
C SER A 165 -2.23 -8.12 -11.41
N THR A 166 -1.87 -9.02 -10.51
CA THR A 166 -2.73 -10.11 -10.03
C THR A 166 -3.68 -9.68 -8.89
N GLY A 167 -3.39 -8.54 -8.25
CA GLY A 167 -4.09 -8.07 -7.06
C GLY A 167 -4.90 -6.78 -7.25
N ASN A 168 -4.98 -6.00 -6.17
CA ASN A 168 -5.86 -4.84 -6.09
C ASN A 168 -5.48 -3.67 -7.00
N LEU A 169 -4.23 -3.59 -7.47
CA LEU A 169 -3.79 -2.49 -8.35
C LEU A 169 -4.53 -2.55 -9.69
N GLY A 170 -4.58 -3.74 -10.29
CA GLY A 170 -5.34 -4.01 -11.51
C GLY A 170 -6.84 -3.71 -11.35
N LEU A 171 -7.43 -4.08 -10.20
CA LEU A 171 -8.83 -3.75 -9.87
C LEU A 171 -9.08 -2.24 -9.85
N SER A 172 -8.27 -1.47 -9.10
CA SER A 172 -8.46 -0.02 -8.97
C SER A 172 -8.27 0.71 -10.30
N ILE A 173 -7.18 0.39 -11.02
CA ILE A 173 -6.90 0.99 -12.34
C ILE A 173 -7.98 0.59 -13.34
N GLY A 174 -8.35 -0.69 -13.38
CA GLY A 174 -9.35 -1.24 -14.28
C GLY A 174 -10.70 -0.52 -14.16
N ILE A 175 -11.24 -0.48 -12.94
CA ILE A 175 -12.55 0.15 -12.66
C ILE A 175 -12.51 1.64 -12.99
N MET A 176 -11.48 2.35 -12.55
CA MET A 176 -11.36 3.80 -12.76
C MET A 176 -11.19 4.16 -14.23
N SER A 177 -10.31 3.44 -14.94
CA SER A 177 -9.99 3.71 -16.34
C SER A 177 -11.19 3.44 -17.26
N ALA A 178 -11.90 2.34 -17.01
CA ALA A 178 -13.11 2.00 -17.76
C ALA A 178 -14.24 3.02 -17.50
N CYS A 179 -14.34 3.56 -16.28
CA CYS A 179 -15.32 4.59 -15.94
C CYS A 179 -15.06 5.91 -16.68
N ILE A 180 -13.79 6.33 -16.78
CA ILE A 180 -13.37 7.51 -17.56
C ILE A 180 -13.68 7.32 -19.05
N GLY A 181 -13.50 6.10 -19.57
CA GLY A 181 -13.77 5.76 -20.97
C GLY A 181 -12.53 5.31 -21.74
N PHE A 182 -11.40 5.08 -21.07
CA PHE A 182 -10.22 4.47 -21.69
C PHE A 182 -10.49 3.04 -22.12
N LYS A 183 -9.75 2.58 -23.14
CA LYS A 183 -9.59 1.13 -23.37
C LYS A 183 -8.64 0.57 -22.31
N VAL A 184 -8.99 -0.53 -21.67
CA VAL A 184 -8.20 -1.03 -20.53
C VAL A 184 -7.87 -2.49 -20.69
N THR A 185 -6.59 -2.81 -20.49
CA THR A 185 -6.09 -4.18 -20.44
C THR A 185 -5.37 -4.45 -19.13
N VAL A 186 -5.82 -5.47 -18.40
CA VAL A 186 -5.16 -5.95 -17.18
C VAL A 186 -4.53 -7.30 -17.47
N HIS A 187 -3.21 -7.37 -17.33
CA HIS A 187 -2.41 -8.57 -17.49
C HIS A 187 -2.28 -9.24 -16.12
N MET A 188 -2.73 -10.49 -16.01
CA MET A 188 -2.77 -11.27 -14.77
C MET A 188 -2.14 -12.64 -14.98
N SER A 189 -1.51 -13.21 -13.94
CA SER A 189 -1.21 -14.65 -13.95
C SER A 189 -2.50 -15.47 -13.87
N ALA A 190 -2.44 -16.71 -14.35
CA ALA A 190 -3.55 -17.66 -14.29
C ALA A 190 -3.99 -17.94 -12.85
N ASP A 191 -3.06 -17.88 -11.89
CA ASP A 191 -3.32 -18.09 -10.46
C ASP A 191 -4.08 -16.94 -9.79
N ALA A 192 -4.29 -15.80 -10.47
CA ALA A 192 -5.09 -14.72 -9.92
C ALA A 192 -6.53 -15.18 -9.66
N ARG A 193 -7.08 -14.71 -8.53
CA ARG A 193 -8.42 -15.09 -8.05
C ARG A 193 -9.49 -14.82 -9.11
N ALA A 194 -10.34 -15.82 -9.34
CA ALA A 194 -11.37 -15.77 -10.38
C ALA A 194 -12.34 -14.60 -10.21
N TRP A 195 -12.70 -14.25 -8.97
CA TRP A 195 -13.60 -13.12 -8.70
C TRP A 195 -13.01 -11.77 -9.12
N LYS A 196 -11.68 -11.58 -9.03
CA LYS A 196 -11.01 -10.35 -9.47
C LYS A 196 -11.11 -10.21 -11.00
N LYS A 197 -10.86 -11.31 -11.72
CA LYS A 197 -11.03 -11.39 -13.18
C LYS A 197 -12.47 -11.09 -13.61
N ALA A 198 -13.44 -11.72 -12.94
CA ALA A 198 -14.86 -11.51 -13.21
C ALA A 198 -15.30 -10.07 -12.94
N LYS A 199 -14.81 -9.47 -11.84
CA LYS A 199 -15.08 -8.06 -11.49
C LYS A 199 -14.53 -7.09 -12.52
N LEU A 200 -13.31 -7.31 -13.02
CA LEU A 200 -12.73 -6.51 -14.09
C LEU A 200 -13.55 -6.61 -15.38
N ARG A 201 -13.86 -7.84 -15.81
CA ARG A 201 -14.66 -8.10 -17.02
C ARG A 201 -16.05 -7.47 -16.95
N SER A 202 -16.69 -7.45 -15.77
CA SER A 202 -18.00 -6.81 -15.60
C SER A 202 -17.96 -5.28 -15.73
N HIS A 203 -16.77 -4.67 -15.66
CA HIS A 203 -16.56 -3.24 -15.93
C HIS A 203 -16.06 -2.98 -17.36
N GLY A 204 -16.08 -3.99 -18.24
CA GLY A 204 -15.61 -3.84 -19.62
C GLY A 204 -14.09 -3.83 -19.78
N VAL A 205 -13.35 -4.26 -18.75
CA VAL A 205 -11.89 -4.37 -18.81
C VAL A 205 -11.49 -5.66 -19.54
N THR A 206 -10.53 -5.56 -20.45
CA THR A 206 -9.91 -6.73 -21.08
C THR A 206 -8.94 -7.38 -20.09
N VAL A 207 -9.15 -8.66 -19.77
CA VAL A 207 -8.26 -9.41 -18.86
C VAL A 207 -7.48 -10.44 -19.67
N VAL A 208 -6.17 -10.28 -19.72
CA VAL A 208 -5.23 -11.20 -20.39
C VAL A 208 -4.57 -12.06 -19.33
N GLU A 209 -4.65 -13.38 -19.51
CA GLU A 209 -4.13 -14.36 -18.55
C GLU A 209 -2.88 -15.03 -19.11
N TYR A 210 -1.87 -15.22 -18.26
CA TYR A 210 -0.62 -15.91 -18.58
C TYR A 210 -0.47 -17.13 -17.67
N GLU A 211 -0.02 -18.27 -18.21
CA GLU A 211 0.26 -19.48 -17.41
C GLU A 211 1.45 -19.27 -16.46
N ASP A 212 2.35 -18.33 -16.77
CA ASP A 212 3.53 -18.00 -15.98
C ASP A 212 3.26 -17.02 -14.82
N ASP A 213 4.33 -16.67 -14.09
CA ASP A 213 4.29 -15.79 -12.92
C ASP A 213 3.94 -14.32 -13.21
N TYR A 214 3.73 -13.56 -12.13
CA TYR A 214 3.42 -12.13 -12.17
C TYR A 214 4.43 -11.28 -12.96
N GLY A 215 5.73 -11.61 -12.90
CA GLY A 215 6.77 -10.85 -13.59
C GLY A 215 6.63 -10.93 -15.10
N VAL A 216 6.24 -12.10 -15.62
CA VAL A 216 5.92 -12.27 -17.04
C VAL A 216 4.71 -11.42 -17.44
N ALA A 217 3.65 -11.38 -16.63
CA ALA A 217 2.47 -10.57 -16.92
C ALA A 217 2.80 -9.06 -17.03
N VAL A 218 3.67 -8.54 -16.15
CA VAL A 218 4.16 -7.15 -16.20
C VAL A 218 4.98 -6.91 -17.46
N GLU A 219 5.95 -7.78 -17.77
CA GLU A 219 6.82 -7.62 -18.93
C GLU A 219 6.05 -7.68 -20.26
N GLN A 220 5.05 -8.56 -20.35
CA GLN A 220 4.19 -8.67 -21.52
C GLN A 220 3.28 -7.44 -21.68
N GLY A 221 2.72 -6.93 -20.59
CA GLY A 221 1.93 -5.69 -20.62
C GLY A 221 2.78 -4.48 -21.03
N ARG A 222 4.02 -4.40 -20.53
CA ARG A 222 4.99 -3.35 -20.90
C ARG A 222 5.33 -3.41 -22.38
N LYS A 223 5.64 -4.60 -22.91
CA LYS A 223 5.91 -4.81 -24.34
C LYS A 223 4.72 -4.46 -25.22
N ALA A 224 3.51 -4.84 -24.82
CA ALA A 224 2.30 -4.51 -25.56
C ALA A 224 2.13 -2.98 -25.69
N ALA A 225 2.33 -2.25 -24.59
CA ALA A 225 2.22 -0.79 -24.58
C ALA A 225 3.35 -0.07 -25.34
N GLN A 226 4.59 -0.59 -25.31
CA GLN A 226 5.72 0.01 -26.04
C GLN A 226 5.47 0.16 -27.55
N SER A 227 4.61 -0.69 -28.11
CA SER A 227 4.27 -0.68 -29.55
C SER A 227 3.12 0.26 -29.92
N ASP A 228 2.42 0.85 -28.95
CA ASP A 228 1.27 1.74 -29.17
C ASP A 228 1.49 3.10 -28.46
N PRO A 229 1.69 4.20 -29.20
CA PRO A 229 1.93 5.51 -28.60
C PRO A 229 0.74 6.06 -27.79
N ASN A 230 -0.46 5.50 -27.98
CA ASN A 230 -1.65 5.85 -27.21
C ASN A 230 -1.90 4.89 -26.03
N CYS A 231 -0.99 3.94 -25.77
CA CYS A 231 -1.07 3.03 -24.65
C CYS A 231 -0.15 3.48 -23.51
N PHE A 232 -0.76 3.81 -22.38
CA PHE A 232 -0.02 4.10 -21.15
C PHE A 232 0.07 2.83 -20.28
N PHE A 233 1.28 2.31 -20.12
CA PHE A 233 1.56 1.23 -19.18
C PHE A 233 1.83 1.78 -17.78
N ILE A 234 1.01 1.38 -16.80
CA ILE A 234 1.22 1.73 -15.40
C ILE A 234 2.23 0.77 -14.79
N ASP A 235 3.38 1.33 -14.43
CA ASP A 235 4.54 0.66 -13.84
C ASP A 235 4.63 0.95 -12.33
N ASP A 236 4.20 0.02 -11.50
CA ASP A 236 4.21 0.18 -10.05
C ASP A 236 5.57 0.06 -9.39
N GLU A 237 6.57 -0.46 -10.11
CA GLU A 237 7.96 -0.52 -9.66
C GLU A 237 8.61 0.88 -9.68
N ASN A 238 8.15 1.79 -10.55
CA ASN A 238 8.83 3.05 -10.85
C ASN A 238 7.94 4.32 -10.79
N SER A 239 6.61 4.20 -10.73
CA SER A 239 5.74 5.38 -10.80
C SER A 239 5.79 6.25 -9.53
N ARG A 240 6.30 7.47 -9.70
CA ARG A 240 6.20 8.55 -8.70
C ARG A 240 4.77 9.10 -8.58
N THR A 241 3.96 9.01 -9.63
CA THR A 241 2.57 9.46 -9.61
C THR A 241 1.72 8.56 -8.70
N LEU A 242 1.86 7.22 -8.82
CA LEU A 242 1.25 6.26 -7.88
C LEU A 242 1.63 6.61 -6.44
N PHE A 243 2.92 6.83 -6.18
CA PHE A 243 3.44 7.17 -4.86
C PHE A 243 2.84 8.45 -4.28
N LEU A 244 2.75 9.53 -5.07
CA LEU A 244 2.12 10.78 -4.65
C LEU A 244 0.63 10.62 -4.34
N GLY A 245 -0.08 9.78 -5.11
CA GLY A 245 -1.47 9.45 -4.83
C GLY A 245 -1.66 8.75 -3.48
N TYR A 246 -0.70 7.90 -3.07
CA TYR A 246 -0.70 7.34 -1.71
C TYR A 246 -0.31 8.37 -0.64
N ALA A 247 0.62 9.29 -0.93
CA ALA A 247 1.12 10.29 0.01
C ALA A 247 0.05 11.29 0.49
N VAL A 248 -1.00 11.51 -0.31
CA VAL A 248 -2.21 12.25 0.10
C VAL A 248 -2.77 11.74 1.44
N ALA A 249 -2.59 10.46 1.78
CA ALA A 249 -3.10 9.88 3.01
C ALA A 249 -2.54 10.54 4.29
N GLY A 250 -1.34 11.13 4.24
CA GLY A 250 -0.70 11.74 5.41
C GLY A 250 -1.50 12.91 5.97
N GLN A 251 -1.78 13.92 5.13
CA GLN A 251 -2.56 15.09 5.54
C GLN A 251 -4.02 14.73 5.84
N ARG A 252 -4.57 13.73 5.14
CA ARG A 252 -5.91 13.20 5.45
C ARG A 252 -5.98 12.60 6.85
N LEU A 253 -4.99 11.79 7.22
CA LEU A 253 -4.88 11.24 8.56
C LEU A 253 -4.71 12.33 9.62
N LYS A 254 -3.86 13.34 9.34
CA LYS A 254 -3.68 14.51 10.24
C LYS A 254 -4.99 15.23 10.51
N ALA A 255 -5.80 15.45 9.47
CA ALA A 255 -7.14 16.05 9.63
C ALA A 255 -8.07 15.16 10.47
N GLN A 256 -8.06 13.84 10.27
CA GLN A 256 -8.85 12.90 11.08
C GLN A 256 -8.41 12.90 12.55
N PHE A 257 -7.11 12.90 12.83
CA PHE A 257 -6.59 12.95 14.19
C PHE A 257 -6.98 14.26 14.88
N ALA A 258 -6.89 15.40 14.19
CA ALA A 258 -7.36 16.68 14.71
C ALA A 258 -8.86 16.66 15.03
N GLN A 259 -9.69 16.09 14.15
CA GLN A 259 -11.14 15.93 14.37
C GLN A 259 -11.46 15.02 15.56
N GLN A 260 -10.65 13.99 15.78
CA GLN A 260 -10.79 13.05 16.90
C GLN A 260 -10.11 13.54 18.19
N GLY A 261 -9.49 14.73 18.19
CA GLY A 261 -8.76 15.26 19.35
C GLY A 261 -7.49 14.47 19.70
N ARG A 262 -6.90 13.75 18.74
CA ARG A 262 -5.69 12.94 18.92
C ARG A 262 -4.45 13.77 18.59
N VAL A 263 -3.55 13.88 19.56
CA VAL A 263 -2.29 14.63 19.43
C VAL A 263 -1.18 13.70 18.94
N VAL A 264 -0.32 14.22 18.06
CA VAL A 264 0.94 13.57 17.65
C VAL A 264 2.06 14.58 17.82
N ASP A 265 2.89 14.35 18.83
CA ASP A 265 4.07 15.16 19.16
C ASP A 265 5.12 14.29 19.86
N ALA A 266 6.21 14.88 20.33
CA ALA A 266 7.29 14.13 20.97
C ALA A 266 6.85 13.39 22.25
N SER A 267 5.78 13.83 22.92
CA SER A 267 5.20 13.18 24.10
C SER A 267 4.12 12.14 23.77
N HIS A 268 3.63 12.15 22.53
CA HIS A 268 2.56 11.29 21.99
C HIS A 268 3.00 10.71 20.63
N PRO A 269 3.97 9.77 20.61
CA PRO A 269 4.50 9.24 19.37
C PRO A 269 3.44 8.42 18.61
N LEU A 270 3.50 8.49 17.28
CA LEU A 270 2.66 7.69 16.39
C LEU A 270 3.51 6.59 15.72
N PHE A 271 3.21 5.33 15.99
CA PHE A 271 3.81 4.18 15.30
C PHE A 271 2.84 3.67 14.24
N VAL A 272 3.29 3.52 13.00
CA VAL A 272 2.44 3.11 11.86
C VAL A 272 2.99 1.86 11.20
N TYR A 273 2.12 0.88 11.00
CA TYR A 273 2.47 -0.45 10.50
C TYR A 273 1.83 -0.69 9.13
N LEU A 274 2.67 -0.81 8.11
CA LEU A 274 2.29 -0.72 6.71
C LEU A 274 2.60 -2.02 5.97
N PRO A 275 1.60 -2.79 5.53
CA PRO A 275 1.81 -3.93 4.63
C PRO A 275 2.56 -3.53 3.36
N CYS A 276 3.59 -4.30 3.00
CA CYS A 276 4.50 -3.99 1.92
C CYS A 276 4.61 -5.13 0.89
N GLY A 277 4.32 -4.79 -0.38
CA GLY A 277 4.70 -5.59 -1.55
C GLY A 277 5.87 -4.89 -2.23
N VAL A 278 5.67 -4.37 -3.45
CA VAL A 278 6.72 -3.62 -4.19
C VAL A 278 7.21 -2.35 -3.47
N GLY A 279 6.38 -1.76 -2.61
CA GLY A 279 6.73 -0.61 -1.76
C GLY A 279 6.04 0.70 -2.08
N GLY A 280 5.48 0.89 -3.28
CA GLY A 280 4.88 2.18 -3.69
C GLY A 280 3.76 2.67 -2.75
N GLY A 281 2.83 1.77 -2.39
CA GLY A 281 1.76 2.01 -1.42
C GLY A 281 2.24 2.47 -0.06
N PRO A 282 2.93 1.60 0.71
CA PRO A 282 3.38 1.94 2.05
C PRO A 282 4.45 3.05 2.06
N GLY A 283 5.29 3.15 1.03
CA GLY A 283 6.27 4.22 0.87
C GLY A 283 5.61 5.59 0.70
N GLY A 284 4.62 5.70 -0.18
CA GLY A 284 3.90 6.95 -0.39
C GLY A 284 3.16 7.37 0.87
N VAL A 285 2.46 6.44 1.51
CA VAL A 285 1.81 6.70 2.81
C VAL A 285 2.83 7.18 3.85
N ALA A 286 3.94 6.47 4.04
CA ALA A 286 4.98 6.85 5.00
C ALA A 286 5.57 8.24 4.70
N PHE A 287 5.78 8.58 3.42
CA PHE A 287 6.22 9.91 3.03
C PHE A 287 5.21 11.00 3.41
N GLY A 288 3.93 10.80 3.07
CA GLY A 288 2.87 11.71 3.46
C GLY A 288 2.76 11.88 4.97
N LEU A 289 2.90 10.79 5.74
CA LEU A 289 2.91 10.82 7.20
C LEU A 289 4.09 11.60 7.75
N LYS A 290 5.30 11.40 7.21
CA LYS A 290 6.49 12.14 7.62
C LYS A 290 6.36 13.64 7.33
N LEU A 291 5.76 14.04 6.21
CA LEU A 291 5.42 15.46 5.96
C LEU A 291 4.38 15.98 6.97
N ALA A 292 3.39 15.16 7.31
CA ALA A 292 2.30 15.55 8.20
C ALA A 292 2.73 15.70 9.68
N PHE A 293 3.59 14.80 10.17
CA PHE A 293 3.89 14.64 11.60
C PHE A 293 5.38 14.75 11.95
N GLY A 294 6.26 14.91 10.95
CA GLY A 294 7.69 15.08 11.15
C GLY A 294 8.35 13.86 11.80
N ASP A 295 9.20 14.13 12.78
CA ASP A 295 9.98 13.11 13.49
C ASP A 295 9.16 12.33 14.53
N ASN A 296 7.90 12.73 14.79
CA ASN A 296 7.04 12.11 15.81
C ASN A 296 6.22 10.94 15.27
N VAL A 297 6.32 10.65 13.96
CA VAL A 297 5.75 9.45 13.35
C VAL A 297 6.86 8.48 12.96
N HIS A 298 6.67 7.21 13.31
CA HIS A 298 7.63 6.13 13.12
C HIS A 298 6.98 5.05 12.26
N CYS A 299 7.53 4.80 11.07
CA CYS A 299 6.90 3.94 10.07
C CYS A 299 7.64 2.61 9.95
N PHE A 300 6.88 1.51 9.92
CA PHE A 300 7.40 0.16 9.77
C PHE A 300 6.73 -0.55 8.60
N PHE A 301 7.53 -1.25 7.81
CA PHE A 301 7.00 -2.10 6.74
C PHE A 301 6.88 -3.55 7.21
N ALA A 302 5.81 -4.20 6.75
CA ALA A 302 5.45 -5.56 7.09
C ALA A 302 5.34 -6.42 5.82
N GLU A 303 6.13 -7.49 5.73
CA GLU A 303 6.19 -8.37 4.57
C GLU A 303 5.95 -9.84 4.95
N PRO A 304 5.47 -10.70 4.05
CA PRO A 304 5.44 -12.15 4.29
C PRO A 304 6.85 -12.72 4.44
N THR A 305 7.02 -13.77 5.26
CA THR A 305 8.27 -14.56 5.34
C THR A 305 8.70 -15.11 3.97
N HIS A 306 7.74 -15.43 3.12
CA HIS A 306 7.95 -15.89 1.75
C HIS A 306 8.20 -14.77 0.73
N SER A 307 8.01 -13.50 1.07
CA SER A 307 8.19 -12.37 0.14
C SER A 307 8.88 -11.14 0.77
N PRO A 308 10.04 -11.26 1.46
CA PRO A 308 10.68 -10.15 2.18
C PRO A 308 11.52 -9.24 1.28
N CYS A 309 10.97 -8.81 0.14
CA CYS A 309 11.74 -8.17 -0.92
C CYS A 309 12.31 -6.80 -0.52
N MET A 310 11.56 -5.99 0.22
CA MET A 310 11.98 -4.66 0.67
C MET A 310 12.95 -4.75 1.85
N LEU A 311 12.69 -5.64 2.82
CA LEU A 311 13.62 -5.93 3.91
C LEU A 311 14.96 -6.41 3.36
N LEU A 312 14.95 -7.39 2.45
CA LEU A 312 16.17 -7.88 1.79
C LEU A 312 16.90 -6.75 1.05
N GLY A 313 16.17 -6.00 0.23
CA GLY A 313 16.74 -4.93 -0.59
C GLY A 313 17.36 -3.81 0.25
N VAL A 314 16.66 -3.30 1.26
CA VAL A 314 17.12 -2.21 2.12
C VAL A 314 18.24 -2.67 3.06
N TYR A 315 18.10 -3.84 3.70
CA TYR A 315 19.10 -4.35 4.63
C TYR A 315 20.46 -4.62 3.96
N THR A 316 20.44 -5.13 2.72
CA THR A 316 21.67 -5.39 1.97
C THR A 316 22.20 -4.16 1.23
N GLY A 317 21.38 -3.12 1.06
CA GLY A 317 21.67 -1.94 0.23
C GLY A 317 21.64 -2.23 -1.28
N LEU A 318 21.20 -3.43 -1.69
CA LEU A 318 21.07 -3.81 -3.09
C LEU A 318 19.75 -3.32 -3.70
N HIS A 319 18.74 -3.08 -2.88
CA HIS A 319 17.40 -2.66 -3.30
C HIS A 319 16.81 -3.56 -4.39
N ASP A 320 16.46 -3.00 -5.54
CA ASP A 320 15.93 -3.67 -6.71
C ASP A 320 16.97 -4.55 -7.44
N ALA A 321 18.26 -4.47 -7.09
CA ALA A 321 19.30 -5.31 -7.67
C ALA A 321 19.32 -6.76 -7.12
N ILE A 322 18.40 -7.12 -6.22
CA ILE A 322 18.24 -8.47 -5.67
C ILE A 322 16.75 -8.83 -5.57
N SER A 323 16.40 -10.11 -5.80
CA SER A 323 15.08 -10.66 -5.48
C SER A 323 15.14 -11.73 -4.39
N VAL A 324 13.99 -12.06 -3.82
CA VAL A 324 13.86 -13.15 -2.84
C VAL A 324 14.23 -14.51 -3.46
N GLN A 325 13.96 -14.70 -4.76
CA GLN A 325 14.37 -15.90 -5.50
C GLN A 325 15.90 -16.00 -5.65
N ASP A 326 16.63 -14.89 -5.71
CA ASP A 326 18.11 -14.90 -5.78
C ASP A 326 18.74 -15.52 -4.52
N ILE A 327 18.02 -15.52 -3.39
CA ILE A 327 18.40 -16.18 -2.13
C ILE A 327 17.66 -17.49 -1.87
N GLY A 328 16.83 -17.95 -2.82
CA GLY A 328 16.16 -19.25 -2.76
C GLY A 328 14.78 -19.27 -2.09
N ILE A 329 14.19 -18.11 -1.82
CA ILE A 329 12.80 -17.99 -1.33
C ILE A 329 11.83 -18.04 -2.53
N ASP A 330 10.70 -18.73 -2.38
CA ASP A 330 9.78 -19.08 -3.46
C ASP A 330 8.82 -17.96 -3.91
N ASN A 331 8.62 -16.91 -3.10
CA ASN A 331 7.62 -15.87 -3.34
C ASN A 331 6.16 -16.38 -3.35
N LEU A 332 5.86 -17.45 -2.62
CA LEU A 332 4.53 -18.04 -2.52
C LEU A 332 3.93 -17.78 -1.14
N THR A 333 2.89 -16.95 -1.10
CA THR A 333 2.22 -16.52 0.14
C THR A 333 0.72 -16.34 -0.10
N ALA A 334 -0.08 -16.59 0.93
CA ALA A 334 -1.50 -16.27 1.02
C ALA A 334 -1.79 -14.77 0.92
N ALA A 335 -0.81 -13.92 1.25
CA ALA A 335 -0.90 -12.48 1.10
C ALA A 335 -0.63 -12.06 -0.34
N ASP A 336 -1.57 -12.35 -1.25
CA ASP A 336 -1.42 -12.14 -2.70
C ASP A 336 -1.06 -10.69 -3.08
N GLY A 337 -1.51 -9.70 -2.31
CA GLY A 337 -1.17 -8.29 -2.52
C GLY A 337 0.26 -7.93 -2.11
N LEU A 338 0.96 -8.83 -1.42
CA LEU A 338 2.34 -8.69 -0.92
C LEU A 338 3.29 -9.72 -1.53
N ALA A 339 2.82 -10.62 -2.41
CA ALA A 339 3.58 -11.67 -3.09
C ALA A 339 4.53 -11.10 -4.17
N VAL A 340 5.44 -10.22 -3.77
CA VAL A 340 6.36 -9.49 -4.65
C VAL A 340 7.79 -9.93 -4.37
N GLY A 341 8.47 -10.42 -5.39
CA GLY A 341 9.83 -10.96 -5.24
C GLY A 341 10.94 -9.93 -5.27
N ARG A 342 10.69 -8.73 -5.80
CA ARG A 342 11.70 -7.66 -5.99
C ARG A 342 11.13 -6.31 -5.58
N ALA A 343 11.90 -5.56 -4.79
CA ALA A 343 11.49 -4.23 -4.33
C ALA A 343 11.46 -3.21 -5.49
N SER A 344 10.70 -2.12 -5.31
CA SER A 344 10.68 -0.98 -6.23
C SER A 344 12.08 -0.43 -6.51
N GLY A 345 12.30 -0.03 -7.78
CA GLY A 345 13.53 0.62 -8.24
C GLY A 345 13.80 2.00 -7.63
N PHE A 346 12.83 2.59 -6.92
CA PHE A 346 12.98 3.91 -6.32
C PHE A 346 12.67 3.96 -4.81
N VAL A 347 11.63 3.25 -4.33
CA VAL A 347 11.09 3.46 -2.98
C VAL A 347 12.11 3.17 -1.89
N GLY A 348 12.85 2.06 -2.01
CA GLY A 348 13.85 1.68 -1.00
C GLY A 348 14.87 2.80 -0.76
N ARG A 349 15.44 3.34 -1.83
CA ARG A 349 16.43 4.44 -1.77
C ARG A 349 15.81 5.76 -1.30
N ALA A 350 14.60 6.05 -1.76
CA ALA A 350 13.88 7.28 -1.42
C ALA A 350 13.48 7.33 0.07
N MET A 351 13.08 6.19 0.63
CA MET A 351 12.43 6.13 1.94
C MET A 351 13.27 5.49 3.04
N GLU A 352 14.37 4.77 2.76
CA GLU A 352 15.16 4.08 3.80
C GLU A 352 15.54 4.99 4.98
N ARG A 353 15.86 6.27 4.74
CA ARG A 353 16.24 7.23 5.79
C ARG A 353 15.07 7.69 6.67
N LEU A 354 13.84 7.38 6.26
CA LEU A 354 12.59 7.79 6.89
C LEU A 354 11.76 6.60 7.40
N LEU A 355 12.30 5.38 7.33
CA LEU A 355 11.66 4.16 7.84
C LEU A 355 12.41 3.66 9.08
N ASP A 356 11.69 3.38 10.16
CA ASP A 356 12.24 2.99 11.45
C ASP A 356 12.56 1.48 11.52
N GLY A 357 11.91 0.67 10.68
CA GLY A 357 12.23 -0.75 10.57
C GLY A 357 11.36 -1.51 9.57
N LEU A 358 11.74 -2.75 9.33
CA LEU A 358 11.01 -3.69 8.48
C LEU A 358 10.95 -5.04 9.19
N TYR A 359 9.84 -5.75 9.03
CA TYR A 359 9.67 -7.07 9.64
C TYR A 359 8.88 -8.01 8.76
N THR A 360 9.02 -9.30 9.05
CA THR A 360 8.29 -10.38 8.41
C THR A 360 7.38 -11.12 9.37
N LEU A 361 6.29 -11.66 8.81
CA LEU A 361 5.37 -12.56 9.48
C LEU A 361 4.92 -13.70 8.57
N ASP A 362 4.55 -14.82 9.18
CA ASP A 362 4.08 -16.02 8.48
C ASP A 362 2.63 -15.87 8.00
N ASP A 363 2.26 -16.66 6.99
CA ASP A 363 0.89 -16.73 6.49
C ASP A 363 -0.12 -17.14 7.58
N GLN A 364 0.25 -18.09 8.44
CA GLN A 364 -0.61 -18.52 9.53
C GLN A 364 -0.85 -17.39 10.52
N THR A 365 0.18 -16.60 10.84
CA THR A 365 0.06 -15.41 11.71
C THR A 365 -0.95 -14.41 11.13
N MET A 366 -0.95 -14.18 9.81
CA MET A 366 -1.96 -13.33 9.16
C MET A 366 -3.37 -13.91 9.23
N TYR A 367 -3.54 -15.22 9.03
CA TYR A 367 -4.85 -15.88 9.13
C TYR A 367 -5.42 -15.88 10.55
N ASP A 368 -4.59 -16.12 11.55
CA ASP A 368 -5.00 -16.14 12.96
C ASP A 368 -5.50 -14.75 13.38
N MET A 369 -4.70 -13.71 13.10
CA MET A 369 -5.09 -12.32 13.38
C MET A 369 -6.32 -11.87 12.57
N LEU A 370 -6.52 -12.39 11.37
CA LEU A 370 -7.75 -12.13 10.60
C LEU A 370 -8.97 -12.69 11.33
N GLY A 371 -8.90 -13.94 11.80
CA GLY A 371 -9.96 -14.58 12.56
C GLY A 371 -10.27 -13.81 13.84
N TRP A 372 -9.25 -13.38 14.57
CA TRP A 372 -9.42 -12.61 15.81
C TRP A 372 -10.03 -11.23 15.55
N LEU A 373 -9.56 -10.49 14.53
CA LEU A 373 -10.12 -9.19 14.21
C LEU A 373 -11.61 -9.28 13.83
N ALA A 374 -11.99 -10.33 13.11
CA ALA A 374 -13.39 -10.58 12.78
C ALA A 374 -14.23 -10.93 14.02
N GLN A 375 -13.67 -11.64 14.99
CA GLN A 375 -14.34 -12.02 16.25
C GLN A 375 -14.49 -10.82 17.21
N GLU A 376 -13.41 -10.07 17.42
CA GLU A 376 -13.32 -9.04 18.46
C GLU A 376 -13.91 -7.71 17.99
N GLU A 377 -13.74 -7.35 16.72
CA GLU A 377 -14.11 -6.02 16.20
C GLU A 377 -15.16 -6.11 15.07
N GLY A 378 -15.53 -7.31 14.62
CA GLY A 378 -16.46 -7.49 13.50
C GLY A 378 -15.89 -6.99 12.16
N ILE A 379 -14.57 -6.81 12.05
CA ILE A 379 -13.91 -6.29 10.85
C ILE A 379 -13.27 -7.45 10.09
N ARG A 380 -13.69 -7.62 8.83
CA ARG A 380 -13.18 -8.66 7.92
C ARG A 380 -12.25 -8.03 6.89
N LEU A 381 -11.09 -8.64 6.68
CA LEU A 381 -10.01 -8.16 5.81
C LEU A 381 -9.47 -9.31 4.94
N GLU A 382 -8.67 -8.99 3.92
CA GLU A 382 -7.87 -10.02 3.25
C GLU A 382 -6.53 -10.24 4.00
N PRO A 383 -5.86 -11.41 3.88
CA PRO A 383 -4.64 -11.71 4.63
C PRO A 383 -3.55 -10.64 4.52
N SER A 384 -3.32 -10.10 3.32
CA SER A 384 -2.37 -9.01 3.06
C SER A 384 -2.57 -7.79 3.97
N ALA A 385 -3.80 -7.51 4.38
CA ALA A 385 -4.12 -6.36 5.22
C ALA A 385 -3.84 -6.59 6.71
N LEU A 386 -3.46 -7.80 7.13
CA LEU A 386 -3.10 -8.14 8.50
C LEU A 386 -1.59 -8.07 8.76
N ALA A 387 -0.75 -7.89 7.73
CA ALA A 387 0.70 -7.82 7.92
C ALA A 387 1.12 -6.74 8.95
N GLY A 388 0.43 -5.59 8.93
CA GLY A 388 0.64 -4.50 9.91
C GLY A 388 0.24 -4.85 11.35
N MET A 389 -0.62 -5.86 11.56
CA MET A 389 -1.22 -6.15 12.86
C MET A 389 -0.23 -6.75 13.87
N ALA A 390 0.81 -7.44 13.40
CA ALA A 390 1.88 -7.97 14.25
C ALA A 390 2.85 -6.89 14.76
N GLY A 391 2.87 -5.73 14.10
CA GLY A 391 3.86 -4.68 14.34
C GLY A 391 3.91 -4.14 15.77
N PRO A 392 2.80 -3.73 16.40
CA PRO A 392 2.79 -3.18 17.76
C PRO A 392 3.57 -4.02 18.76
N GLN A 393 3.36 -5.33 18.75
CA GLN A 393 3.99 -6.27 19.68
C GLN A 393 5.50 -6.39 19.45
N ARG A 394 5.95 -6.35 18.20
CA ARG A 394 7.38 -6.34 17.86
C ARG A 394 8.08 -5.10 18.42
N ILE A 395 7.41 -3.95 18.38
CA ILE A 395 7.96 -2.67 18.90
C ILE A 395 7.98 -2.67 20.42
N CYS A 396 6.88 -3.06 21.05
CA CYS A 396 6.78 -3.09 22.52
C CYS A 396 7.72 -4.15 23.14
N ALA A 397 8.04 -5.24 22.43
CA ALA A 397 9.01 -6.23 22.88
C ALA A 397 10.49 -5.77 22.74
N SER A 398 10.77 -4.78 21.90
CA SER A 398 12.15 -4.40 21.56
C SER A 398 12.69 -3.27 22.44
N VAL A 399 13.28 -3.65 23.58
CA VAL A 399 14.02 -2.73 24.46
C VAL A 399 15.13 -1.99 23.70
N ALA A 400 15.82 -2.67 22.78
CA ALA A 400 16.91 -2.09 22.00
C ALA A 400 16.42 -0.95 21.06
N TYR A 401 15.24 -1.13 20.43
CA TYR A 401 14.63 -0.08 19.62
C TYR A 401 14.22 1.11 20.50
N GLN A 402 13.54 0.83 21.61
CA GLN A 402 13.06 1.87 22.53
C GLN A 402 14.23 2.71 23.08
N GLN A 403 15.32 2.07 23.48
CA GLN A 403 16.53 2.74 23.98
C GLN A 403 17.24 3.56 22.89
N ARG A 404 17.34 3.05 21.64
CA ARG A 404 17.96 3.76 20.53
C ARG A 404 17.25 5.09 20.25
N HIS A 405 15.92 5.11 20.33
CA HIS A 405 15.11 6.29 20.10
C HIS A 405 14.86 7.12 21.38
N GLY A 406 15.31 6.64 22.54
CA GLY A 406 15.16 7.36 23.81
C GLY A 406 13.73 7.49 24.30
N PHE A 407 12.83 6.55 23.96
CA PHE A 407 11.46 6.58 24.45
C PHE A 407 11.40 6.28 25.95
N SER A 408 10.79 7.18 26.71
CA SER A 408 10.41 6.96 28.10
C SER A 408 9.15 6.11 28.22
N GLN A 409 8.95 5.45 29.37
CA GLN A 409 7.71 4.70 29.62
C GLN A 409 6.45 5.57 29.51
N THR A 410 6.55 6.86 29.86
CA THR A 410 5.43 7.81 29.70
C THR A 410 5.10 8.04 28.22
N GLN A 411 6.11 8.21 27.36
CA GLN A 411 5.88 8.33 25.91
C GLN A 411 5.29 7.05 25.31
N LEU A 412 5.77 5.87 25.74
CA LEU A 412 5.21 4.60 25.31
C LEU A 412 3.75 4.44 25.77
N GLY A 413 3.44 4.80 27.02
CA GLY A 413 2.06 4.78 27.53
C GLY A 413 1.12 5.78 26.85
N ASN A 414 1.66 6.83 26.23
CA ASN A 414 0.93 7.83 25.45
C ASN A 414 0.94 7.54 23.93
N ALA A 415 1.57 6.45 23.50
CA ALA A 415 1.76 6.15 22.09
C ALA A 415 0.43 5.80 21.40
N THR A 416 0.36 6.11 20.11
CA THR A 416 -0.68 5.57 19.21
C THR A 416 -0.05 4.55 18.28
N HIS A 417 -0.60 3.35 18.25
CA HIS A 417 -0.24 2.26 17.34
C HIS A 417 -1.28 2.16 16.23
N LEU A 418 -0.95 2.64 15.03
CA LEU A 418 -1.85 2.64 13.88
C LEU A 418 -1.53 1.50 12.92
N VAL A 419 -2.39 0.50 12.88
CA VAL A 419 -2.33 -0.57 11.87
C VAL A 419 -3.01 -0.10 10.60
N TRP A 420 -2.36 -0.28 9.45
CA TRP A 420 -2.91 0.13 8.15
C TRP A 420 -3.51 -1.06 7.40
N ALA A 421 -4.84 -1.18 7.40
CA ALA A 421 -5.55 -2.25 6.70
C ALA A 421 -5.66 -1.90 5.21
N THR A 422 -5.05 -2.68 4.32
CA THR A 422 -4.85 -2.32 2.90
C THR A 422 -5.87 -2.90 1.92
N GLY A 423 -6.74 -3.81 2.33
CA GLY A 423 -7.72 -4.46 1.46
C GLY A 423 -8.69 -5.36 2.22
N GLY A 424 -9.86 -5.63 1.63
CA GLY A 424 -10.84 -6.56 2.20
C GLY A 424 -12.29 -6.26 1.84
N GLY A 425 -12.67 -4.99 1.69
CA GLY A 425 -14.07 -4.57 1.56
C GLY A 425 -14.76 -4.95 0.25
N MET A 426 -14.03 -5.46 -0.75
CA MET A 426 -14.59 -6.02 -1.99
C MET A 426 -14.43 -7.54 -2.10
N VAL A 427 -13.82 -8.20 -1.11
CA VAL A 427 -13.66 -9.65 -1.13
C VAL A 427 -15.06 -10.28 -1.01
N PRO A 428 -15.46 -11.16 -1.92
CA PRO A 428 -16.73 -11.88 -1.81
C PRO A 428 -16.83 -12.70 -0.52
N GLU A 429 -18.05 -12.90 -0.02
CA GLU A 429 -18.29 -13.64 1.24
C GLU A 429 -17.71 -15.05 1.20
N ASP A 430 -17.82 -15.78 0.08
CA ASP A 430 -17.30 -17.14 -0.08
C ASP A 430 -15.76 -17.20 0.00
N GLU A 431 -15.07 -16.21 -0.55
CA GLU A 431 -13.60 -16.09 -0.41
C GLU A 431 -13.22 -15.66 1.01
N MET A 432 -14.00 -14.77 1.64
CA MET A 432 -13.77 -14.33 3.01
C MET A 432 -13.95 -15.49 4.02
N GLU A 433 -14.98 -16.32 3.84
CA GLU A 433 -15.20 -17.53 4.65
C GLU A 433 -14.02 -18.51 4.54
N GLN A 434 -13.46 -18.67 3.33
CA GLN A 434 -12.26 -19.49 3.13
C GLN A 434 -11.04 -18.94 3.88
N TYR A 435 -10.89 -17.60 3.97
CA TYR A 435 -9.81 -17.01 4.76
C TYR A 435 -10.03 -17.22 6.26
N LEU A 436 -11.23 -17.00 6.76
CA LEU A 436 -11.57 -17.18 8.16
C LEU A 436 -11.42 -18.63 8.62
N ALA A 437 -11.72 -19.59 7.75
CA ALA A 437 -11.56 -21.02 8.04
C ALA A 437 -10.09 -21.49 8.19
N LYS A 438 -9.12 -20.64 7.83
CA LYS A 438 -7.68 -20.95 7.93
C LYS A 438 -7.04 -20.46 9.23
N GLY A 439 -7.71 -19.57 9.98
CA GLY A 439 -7.24 -19.12 11.28
C GLY A 439 -7.38 -20.21 12.35
N ARG A 440 -6.51 -20.17 13.37
CA ARG A 440 -6.46 -21.11 14.49
C ARG A 440 -7.06 -20.58 15.78
#